data_AF-A0A530ACC1-F1
#
_entry.id   AF-A0A530ACC1-F1
#
_cell.length_a   1.000
_cell.length_b   1.000
_cell.length_c   1.000
_cell.angle_alpha   90.00
_cell.angle_beta   90.00
_cell.angle_gamma   90.00
#
_symmetry.space_group_name_H-M   'P 1'
#
loop_
_entity.id
_entity.type
_entity.pdbx_description
1 polymer ?
#
loop_
_entity_poly.entity_id
_entity_poly.type
_entity_poly.pdbx_seq_one_letter_code
_entity_poly.pdbx_strand_id
1 'polypeptide(L)'
;AAVGAQAATPDGKRVALVIGNSKYVNAVALPNPANDARLIASTLRNAGFQVIEGVDQDNAGMHSLISKFTEESYNADLAVIY
;
A
#
# COMPACT_ATOMS: atom_id res chain seq x y z
N ALA A 1 -32.06 7.13 20.03
CA ALA A 1 -31.50 5.87 19.51
C ALA A 1 -30.08 6.17 19.01
N ALA A 2 -29.07 5.63 19.67
CA ALA A 2 -27.68 5.79 19.24
C ALA A 2 -27.42 4.80 18.10
N VAL A 3 -27.10 5.31 16.91
CA VAL A 3 -26.54 4.49 15.84
C VAL A 3 -25.15 4.09 16.29
N GLY A 4 -25.01 2.88 16.82
CA GLY A 4 -23.72 2.26 17.02
C GLY A 4 -23.09 2.08 15.65
N ALA A 5 -22.01 2.81 15.37
CA ALA A 5 -21.12 2.49 14.28
C ALA A 5 -20.57 1.08 14.57
N GLN A 6 -21.21 0.08 13.96
CA GLN A 6 -20.63 -1.24 13.82
C GLN A 6 -19.35 -1.02 13.03
N ALA A 7 -18.22 -0.96 13.74
CA ALA A 7 -16.93 -1.12 13.09
C ALA A 7 -17.02 -2.49 12.43
N ALA A 8 -17.18 -2.50 11.11
CA ALA A 8 -17.15 -3.72 10.32
C ALA A 8 -15.85 -4.41 10.71
N THR A 9 -15.96 -5.53 11.42
CA THR A 9 -14.82 -6.43 11.55
C THR A 9 -14.44 -6.77 10.11
N PRO A 10 -13.18 -6.52 9.71
CA PRO A 10 -12.77 -6.84 8.36
C PRO A 10 -12.70 -8.36 8.25
N ASP A 11 -13.84 -8.99 8.00
CA ASP A 11 -13.97 -10.45 7.87
C ASP A 11 -13.44 -10.95 6.51
N GLY A 12 -12.57 -10.16 5.88
CA GLY A 12 -12.06 -10.38 4.54
C GLY A 12 -10.60 -9.97 4.39
N LYS A 13 -9.84 -10.70 3.56
CA LYS A 13 -8.42 -10.45 3.31
C LYS A 13 -8.28 -9.09 2.62
N ARG A 14 -7.50 -8.19 3.23
CA ARG A 14 -7.22 -6.85 2.67
C ARG A 14 -5.76 -6.76 2.29
N VAL A 15 -5.47 -6.35 1.07
CA VAL A 15 -4.10 -6.25 0.55
C VAL A 15 -3.84 -4.85 0.02
N ALA A 16 -2.66 -4.31 0.27
CA ALA A 16 -2.24 -3.05 -0.31
C ALA A 16 -0.85 -3.14 -0.92
N LEU A 17 -0.63 -2.44 -2.02
CA LEU A 17 0.67 -2.15 -2.60
C LEU A 17 0.98 -0.67 -2.38
N VAL A 18 2.14 -0.36 -1.80
CA VAL A 18 2.58 1.02 -1.53
C VAL A 18 3.98 1.22 -2.14
N ILE A 19 4.10 2.05 -3.17
CA ILE A 19 5.37 2.34 -3.84
C ILE A 19 5.73 3.82 -3.70
N GLY A 20 6.75 4.12 -2.90
CA GLY A 20 7.29 5.47 -2.73
C GLY A 20 8.47 5.74 -3.66
N ASN A 21 8.27 6.44 -4.76
CA ASN A 21 9.38 6.85 -5.64
C ASN A 21 9.85 8.27 -5.30
N SER A 22 11.02 8.39 -4.68
CA SER A 22 11.65 9.67 -4.29
C SER A 22 12.77 10.08 -5.26
N LYS A 23 13.37 9.10 -5.95
CA LYS A 23 14.40 9.31 -6.98
C LYS A 23 13.80 9.41 -8.38
N TYR A 24 13.07 10.49 -8.67
CA TYR A 24 12.79 10.82 -10.06
C TYR A 24 14.06 11.42 -10.70
N VAL A 25 14.69 10.68 -11.61
CA VAL A 25 15.95 11.07 -12.28
C VAL A 25 15.81 12.35 -13.13
N ASN A 26 14.58 12.78 -13.42
CA ASN A 26 14.26 13.95 -14.27
C ASN A 26 13.59 15.12 -13.50
N ALA A 27 13.41 15.02 -12.19
CA ALA A 27 12.76 16.07 -11.39
C ALA A 27 13.49 16.24 -10.05
N VAL A 28 13.48 17.45 -9.48
CA VAL A 28 14.04 17.72 -8.14
C VAL A 28 13.49 16.67 -7.17
N ALA A 29 14.40 15.94 -6.52
CA ALA A 29 14.05 14.93 -5.52
C ALA A 29 13.21 15.59 -4.43
N LEU A 30 11.90 15.35 -4.45
CA LEU A 30 11.01 15.83 -3.41
C LEU A 30 11.31 14.96 -2.16
N PRO A 31 11.61 15.54 -1.00
CA PRO A 31 11.92 14.78 0.22
C PRO A 31 10.71 14.04 0.82
N ASN A 32 9.52 14.17 0.24
CA ASN A 32 8.25 13.72 0.82
C ASN A 32 7.78 12.29 0.42
N PRO A 33 8.01 11.75 -0.79
CA PRO A 33 7.38 10.50 -1.23
C PRO A 33 7.75 9.26 -0.38
N ALA A 34 9.00 9.13 0.06
CA ALA A 34 9.39 8.02 0.95
C ALA A 34 8.80 8.13 2.35
N ASN A 35 8.57 9.35 2.85
CA ASN A 35 7.93 9.56 4.15
C ASN A 35 6.42 9.31 4.04
N ASP A 36 5.80 9.77 2.95
CA ASP A 36 4.38 9.56 2.66
C ASP A 36 4.07 8.07 2.46
N ALA A 37 4.88 7.35 1.67
CA ALA A 37 4.73 5.92 1.48
C ALA A 37 4.81 5.14 2.79
N ARG A 38 5.74 5.50 3.70
CA ARG A 38 5.83 4.88 5.02
C ARG A 38 4.60 5.18 5.89
N LEU A 39 4.13 6.42 5.88
CA LEU A 39 2.94 6.84 6.64
C LEU A 39 1.69 6.09 6.16
N ILE A 40 1.48 6.01 4.85
CA ILE A 40 0.35 5.29 4.24
C ILE A 40 0.47 3.79 4.52
N ALA A 41 1.65 3.19 4.36
CA ALA A 41 1.87 1.78 4.66
C ALA A 41 1.58 1.47 6.14
N SER A 42 2.03 2.31 7.07
CA SER A 42 1.69 2.17 8.50
C SER A 42 0.19 2.29 8.76
N THR A 43 -0.46 3.28 8.15
CA THR A 43 -1.90 3.51 8.30
C THR A 43 -2.71 2.32 7.78
N LEU A 44 -2.36 1.77 6.62
CA LEU A 44 -3.02 0.61 6.03
C LEU A 44 -2.79 -0.66 6.86
N ARG A 45 -1.58 -0.88 7.38
CA ARG A 45 -1.32 -1.99 8.32
C ARG A 45 -2.21 -1.89 9.56
N ASN A 46 -2.31 -0.70 10.16
CA ASN A 46 -3.15 -0.46 11.32
C ASN A 46 -4.65 -0.66 11.01
N ALA A 47 -5.06 -0.46 9.76
CA ALA A 47 -6.41 -0.74 9.27
C ALA A 47 -6.64 -2.22 8.89
N GLY A 48 -5.67 -3.11 9.12
CA GLY A 48 -5.80 -4.55 8.88
C GLY A 48 -5.42 -5.01 7.47
N PHE A 49 -4.71 -4.18 6.68
CA PHE A 49 -4.18 -4.60 5.39
C PHE A 49 -2.86 -5.36 5.52
N GLN A 50 -2.72 -6.39 4.71
CA GLN A 50 -1.44 -6.97 4.32
C GLN A 50 -0.77 -6.03 3.31
N VAL A 51 0.24 -5.29 3.75
CA VAL A 51 0.91 -4.27 2.93
C VAL A 51 2.19 -4.82 2.30
N ILE A 52 2.28 -4.72 0.99
CA ILE A 52 3.48 -4.89 0.17
C ILE A 52 4.01 -3.47 -0.09
N GLU A 53 5.21 -3.15 0.40
CA GLU A 53 5.78 -1.81 0.22
C GLU A 53 7.13 -1.85 -0.51
N GLY A 54 7.41 -0.80 -1.27
CA GLY A 54 8.70 -0.59 -1.92
C GLY A 54 9.03 0.91 -2.01
N VAL A 55 10.30 1.28 -1.84
CA VAL A 55 10.75 2.66 -2.00
C VAL A 55 11.89 2.69 -3.01
N ASP A 56 11.89 3.70 -3.88
CA ASP A 56 12.92 3.93 -4.91
C ASP A 56 13.26 2.67 -5.73
N GLN A 57 12.23 1.96 -6.20
CA GLN A 57 12.39 0.75 -6.99
C GLN A 57 12.78 1.09 -8.43
N ASP A 58 13.64 0.27 -9.03
CA ASP A 58 13.84 0.28 -10.48
C ASP A 58 12.69 -0.45 -11.19
N ASN A 59 12.71 -0.48 -12.52
CA ASN A 59 11.63 -1.09 -13.31
C ASN A 59 11.41 -2.58 -12.97
N ALA A 60 12.50 -3.32 -12.74
CA ALA A 60 12.43 -4.74 -12.38
C ALA A 60 11.84 -4.94 -10.98
N GLY A 61 12.26 -4.13 -10.01
CA GLY A 61 11.72 -4.11 -8.65
C GLY A 61 10.23 -3.77 -8.63
N MET A 62 9.81 -2.75 -9.39
CA MET A 62 8.39 -2.40 -9.53
C MET A 62 7.57 -3.56 -10.09
N HIS A 63 8.01 -4.20 -11.18
CA HIS A 63 7.33 -5.37 -11.73
C HIS A 63 7.24 -6.52 -10.73
N SER A 64 8.30 -6.79 -9.96
CA SER A 64 8.29 -7.83 -8.93
C SER A 64 7.24 -7.54 -7.84
N LEU A 65 7.14 -6.29 -7.38
CA LEU A 65 6.15 -5.89 -6.38
C LEU A 65 4.71 -5.98 -6.91
N ILE A 66 4.48 -5.62 -8.17
CA ILE A 66 3.18 -5.73 -8.83
C ILE A 66 2.77 -7.21 -8.97
N SER A 67 3.69 -8.08 -9.38
CA SER A 67 3.43 -9.52 -9.47
C SER A 67 3.06 -10.10 -8.11
N LYS A 68 3.84 -9.77 -7.07
CA LYS A 68 3.55 -10.20 -5.69
C LYS A 68 2.20 -9.69 -5.21
N PHE A 69 1.86 -8.43 -5.50
CA PHE A 69 0.55 -7.87 -5.16
C PHE A 69 -0.58 -8.60 -5.88
N THR A 70 -0.39 -8.91 -7.16
CA THR A 70 -1.38 -9.64 -7.95
C THR A 70 -1.66 -11.01 -7.33
N GLU A 71 -0.61 -11.76 -6.97
CA GLU A 71 -0.72 -13.04 -6.28
C GLU A 71 -1.48 -12.94 -4.95
N GLU A 72 -1.13 -11.95 -4.13
CA GLU A 72 -1.77 -11.76 -2.83
C GLU A 72 -3.23 -11.27 -2.95
N SER A 73 -3.55 -10.51 -4.00
CA SER A 73 -4.87 -9.92 -4.23
C SER A 73 -5.94 -10.91 -4.71
N TYR A 74 -5.57 -12.09 -5.23
CA TYR A 74 -6.52 -13.05 -5.83
C TYR A 74 -7.70 -13.42 -4.93
N ASN A 75 -7.46 -13.51 -3.62
CA ASN A 75 -8.49 -13.84 -2.63
C ASN A 75 -8.74 -12.67 -1.68
N ALA A 76 -8.41 -11.44 -2.10
CA ALA A 76 -8.62 -10.25 -1.29
C ALA A 76 -10.01 -9.67 -1.53
N ASP A 77 -10.74 -9.43 -0.45
CA ASP A 77 -12.00 -8.70 -0.45
C ASP A 77 -11.79 -7.20 -0.72
N LEU A 78 -10.58 -6.70 -0.45
CA LEU A 78 -10.20 -5.33 -0.73
C LEU A 78 -8.72 -5.23 -1.14
N ALA A 79 -8.47 -4.52 -2.24
CA ALA A 79 -7.15 -4.29 -2.81
C ALA A 79 -6.93 -2.77 -3.02
N VAL A 80 -5.80 -2.24 -2.54
CA VAL A 80 -5.43 -0.81 -2.67
C VAL A 80 -4.04 -0.69 -3.26
N ILE A 81 -3.81 0.31 -4.12
CA ILE A 81 -2.49 0.66 -4.65
C ILE A 81 -2.24 2.14 -4.37
N TYR A 82 -1.06 2.47 -3.84
CA TYR A 82 -0.58 3.83 -3.56
C TYR A 82 0.83 4.02 -4.10
#